data_AF-A0A2M8CDH2-F1
#
_entry.id   AF-A0A2M8CDH2-F1
#
_cell.length_a   1.000
_cell.length_b   1.000
_cell.length_c   1.000
_cell.angle_alpha   90.00
_cell.angle_beta   90.00
_cell.angle_gamma   90.00
#
_symmetry.space_group_name_H-M   'P 1'
#
loop_
_entity.id
_entity.type
_entity.pdbx_description
1 polymer ?
#
loop_
_entity_poly.entity_id
_entity_poly.type
_entity_poly.pdbx_seq_one_letter_code
_entity_poly.pdbx_strand_id
1 'polypeptide(L)'
;MTMSCHKPKLVGEFYLTAKTKALNPFSGYEKLTFKDDTGPDEILVGDARINKITKSYIDDESGDFVLWEQDYSLFFNDQYALNIMIAYSEMPGLMIDFRDLVDGYNFYSGFKIRDDSIIGRFYDSILIHQVWYHHIYYDTMIYDHHQPFPADIQRFPVKSYYSVTSGVVKIDFSDNSSLELEKIEWTE
;
A
#
# COMPACT_ATOMS: atom_id res chain seq x y z
N MET A 1 39.13 29.86 10.48
CA MET A 1 37.99 29.04 10.02
C MET A 1 37.29 28.49 11.24
N THR A 2 36.15 29.04 11.60
CA THR A 2 35.30 28.48 12.67
C THR A 2 34.48 27.35 12.07
N MET A 3 34.85 26.09 12.35
CA MET A 3 33.94 24.96 12.17
C MET A 3 32.79 25.16 13.16
N SER A 4 31.65 25.61 12.66
CA SER A 4 30.40 25.55 13.40
C SER A 4 30.02 24.06 13.49
N CYS A 5 30.17 23.47 14.68
CA CYS A 5 29.60 22.15 14.97
C CYS A 5 28.07 22.29 15.05
N HIS A 6 27.39 22.24 13.90
CA HIS A 6 25.96 22.01 13.91
C HIS A 6 25.73 20.60 14.44
N LYS A 7 25.09 20.48 15.60
CA LYS A 7 24.66 19.18 16.13
C LYS A 7 23.30 18.89 15.52
N PRO A 8 23.13 17.75 14.83
CA PRO A 8 21.82 17.26 14.41
C PRO A 8 20.77 17.37 15.49
N LYS A 9 19.61 17.94 15.19
CA LYS A 9 18.47 18.01 16.10
C LYS A 9 17.27 17.25 15.56
N LEU A 10 16.50 16.70 16.50
CA LEU A 10 15.15 16.24 16.22
C LEU A 10 14.26 17.46 16.08
N VAL A 11 13.63 17.62 14.91
CA VAL A 11 12.76 18.78 14.64
C VAL A 11 11.27 18.42 14.52
N GLY A 12 10.92 17.13 14.58
CA GLY A 12 9.54 16.68 14.61
C GLY A 12 9.38 15.17 14.78
N GLU A 13 8.25 14.78 15.36
CA GLU A 13 7.84 13.39 15.55
C GLU A 13 6.42 13.21 15.03
N PHE A 14 6.25 12.29 14.08
CA PHE A 14 4.99 12.04 13.38
C PHE A 14 4.57 10.60 13.60
N TYR A 15 3.74 10.39 14.62
CA TYR A 15 3.24 9.08 15.04
C TYR A 15 1.80 8.85 14.57
N LEU A 16 1.50 7.61 14.19
CA LEU A 16 0.18 7.19 13.75
C LEU A 16 -0.70 6.89 14.97
N THR A 17 -1.93 7.39 14.95
CA THR A 17 -2.92 7.03 15.98
C THR A 17 -3.32 5.55 15.81
N ALA A 18 -3.85 4.94 16.87
CA ALA A 18 -4.41 3.59 16.80
C ALA A 18 -5.55 3.49 15.76
N LYS A 19 -6.35 4.56 15.60
CA LYS A 19 -7.45 4.61 14.62
C LYS A 19 -6.93 4.68 13.19
N THR A 20 -5.90 5.49 12.95
CA THR A 20 -5.23 5.54 11.64
C THR A 20 -4.62 4.18 11.30
N LYS A 21 -3.94 3.51 12.25
CA LYS A 21 -3.41 2.15 12.03
C LYS A 21 -4.52 1.14 11.73
N ALA A 22 -5.69 1.28 12.35
CA ALA A 22 -6.83 0.38 12.09
C ALA A 22 -7.39 0.47 10.65
N LEU A 23 -6.95 1.43 9.83
CA LEU A 23 -7.25 1.46 8.40
C LEU A 23 -6.56 0.34 7.62
N ASN A 24 -5.46 -0.23 8.17
CA ASN A 24 -4.86 -1.48 7.71
C ASN A 24 -5.45 -2.64 8.54
N PRO A 25 -6.28 -3.51 7.93
CA PRO A 25 -7.04 -4.53 8.67
C PRO A 25 -6.22 -5.75 9.08
N PHE A 26 -5.01 -5.90 8.55
CA PHE A 26 -4.22 -7.11 8.76
C PHE A 26 -3.51 -7.10 10.11
N SER A 27 -3.33 -8.26 10.71
CA SER A 27 -2.50 -8.50 11.90
C SER A 27 -1.11 -9.06 11.55
N GLY A 28 -0.93 -9.58 10.34
CA GLY A 28 0.29 -10.22 9.85
C GLY A 28 0.09 -11.72 9.65
N TYR A 29 0.83 -12.30 8.71
CA TYR A 29 0.80 -13.72 8.34
C TYR A 29 -0.52 -14.24 7.75
N GLU A 30 -1.47 -13.37 7.39
CA GLU A 30 -2.69 -13.80 6.69
C GLU A 30 -2.39 -14.30 5.28
N LYS A 31 -3.32 -15.06 4.71
CA LYS A 31 -3.27 -15.49 3.31
C LYS A 31 -4.38 -14.83 2.50
N LEU A 32 -4.02 -14.20 1.39
CA LEU A 32 -4.99 -13.60 0.46
C LEU A 32 -5.10 -14.51 -0.76
N THR A 33 -6.31 -14.92 -1.11
CA THR A 33 -6.57 -15.65 -2.36
C THR A 33 -7.35 -14.76 -3.30
N PHE A 34 -6.77 -14.50 -4.47
CA PHE A 34 -7.41 -13.77 -5.55
C PHE A 34 -7.73 -14.73 -6.70
N LYS A 35 -8.91 -14.58 -7.30
CA LYS A 35 -9.16 -15.13 -8.64
C LYS A 35 -8.52 -14.22 -9.67
N ASP A 36 -7.76 -14.81 -10.58
CA ASP A 36 -7.33 -14.15 -11.82
C ASP A 36 -8.24 -14.62 -12.97
N ASP A 37 -8.88 -13.68 -13.66
CA ASP A 37 -9.74 -14.00 -14.82
C ASP A 37 -8.96 -14.58 -16.01
N THR A 38 -7.63 -14.50 -15.99
CA THR A 38 -6.74 -14.93 -17.08
C THR A 38 -5.90 -16.16 -16.74
N GLY A 39 -5.90 -16.61 -15.49
CA GLY A 39 -4.91 -17.54 -14.98
C GLY A 39 -5.38 -18.39 -13.79
N PRO A 40 -4.45 -19.11 -13.14
CA PRO A 40 -4.74 -19.77 -11.87
C PRO A 40 -5.01 -18.75 -10.76
N ASP A 41 -5.59 -19.22 -9.66
CA ASP A 41 -5.78 -18.39 -8.46
C ASP A 41 -4.42 -17.93 -7.90
N GLU A 42 -4.35 -16.67 -7.54
CA GLU A 42 -3.17 -16.05 -6.96
C GLU A 42 -3.26 -16.06 -5.44
N ILE A 43 -2.40 -16.86 -4.81
CA ILE A 43 -2.38 -16.99 -3.36
C ILE A 43 -1.17 -16.24 -2.81
N LEU A 44 -1.39 -15.06 -2.24
CA LEU A 44 -0.34 -14.25 -1.65
C LEU A 44 -0.26 -14.53 -0.14
N VAL A 45 0.93 -14.83 0.34
CA VAL A 45 1.21 -15.11 1.75
C VAL A 45 1.73 -13.86 2.42
N GLY A 46 1.10 -13.47 3.53
CA GLY A 46 1.49 -12.34 4.34
C GLY A 46 2.73 -12.63 5.19
N ASP A 47 3.55 -11.61 5.39
CA ASP A 47 4.56 -11.59 6.45
C ASP A 47 3.98 -10.92 7.72
N ALA A 48 4.79 -10.79 8.76
CA ALA A 48 4.45 -10.02 9.96
C ALA A 48 3.96 -8.61 9.58
N ARG A 49 2.95 -8.11 10.29
CA ARG A 49 2.64 -6.66 10.26
C ARG A 49 3.76 -5.92 10.95
N ILE A 50 4.35 -4.96 10.24
CA ILE A 50 5.50 -4.21 10.73
C ILE A 50 5.05 -2.81 11.11
N ASN A 51 5.31 -2.46 12.36
CA ASN A 51 5.25 -1.09 12.84
C ASN A 51 6.69 -0.62 13.10
N LYS A 52 7.08 0.45 12.42
CA LYS A 52 8.46 0.95 12.43
C LYS A 52 8.50 2.45 12.56
N ILE A 53 9.37 2.95 13.44
CA ILE A 53 9.75 4.36 13.50
C ILE A 53 11.05 4.53 12.70
N THR A 54 11.00 5.35 11.66
CA THR A 54 12.12 5.64 10.77
C THR A 54 12.64 7.06 11.03
N LYS A 55 13.96 7.20 11.07
CA LYS A 55 14.65 8.49 11.12
C LYS A 55 14.92 8.97 9.70
N SER A 56 14.38 10.13 9.33
CA SER A 56 14.64 10.77 8.03
C SER A 56 15.31 12.13 8.23
N TYR A 57 16.35 12.41 7.45
CA TYR A 57 17.08 13.68 7.49
C TYR A 57 16.40 14.70 6.56
N ILE A 58 16.19 15.93 7.03
CA ILE A 58 15.54 16.98 6.24
C ILE A 58 16.50 17.59 5.23
N ASP A 59 17.76 17.74 5.63
CA ASP A 59 18.84 18.20 4.78
C ASP A 59 20.18 17.55 5.19
N ASP A 60 21.11 17.48 4.23
CA ASP A 60 22.41 16.85 4.43
C ASP A 60 23.41 17.76 5.19
N GLU A 61 23.16 19.08 5.24
CA GLU A 61 24.11 20.07 5.77
C GLU A 61 23.97 20.33 7.28
N SER A 62 22.74 20.40 7.80
CA SER A 62 22.43 20.54 9.23
C SER A 62 22.42 19.18 9.92
N GLY A 63 22.04 18.13 9.19
CA GLY A 63 21.78 16.81 9.73
C GLY A 63 20.53 16.77 10.63
N ASP A 64 19.69 17.80 10.61
CA ASP A 64 18.41 17.81 11.29
C ASP A 64 17.50 16.71 10.74
N PHE A 65 16.72 16.12 11.64
CA PHE A 65 15.96 14.93 11.33
C PHE A 65 14.60 14.92 12.00
N VAL A 66 13.76 14.06 11.46
CA VAL A 66 12.38 13.82 11.86
C VAL A 66 12.15 12.34 12.03
N LEU A 67 11.29 11.98 12.97
CA LEU A 67 10.87 10.59 13.20
C LEU A 67 9.47 10.38 12.62
N TRP A 68 9.33 9.31 11.86
CA TRP A 68 8.11 8.98 11.13
C TRP A 68 7.73 7.56 11.44
N GLU A 69 6.50 7.37 11.90
CA GLU A 69 5.95 6.04 12.06
C GLU A 69 5.35 5.53 10.74
N GLN A 70 5.67 4.28 10.44
CA GLN A 70 5.11 3.52 9.33
C GLN A 70 4.47 2.26 9.88
N ASP A 71 3.33 1.91 9.32
CA ASP A 71 2.61 0.66 9.61
C ASP A 71 2.29 -0.02 8.29
N TYR A 72 2.82 -1.22 8.06
CA TYR A 72 2.64 -1.90 6.78
C TYR A 72 2.50 -3.41 6.89
N SER A 73 1.82 -3.97 5.89
CA SER A 73 1.63 -5.40 5.69
C SER A 73 2.07 -5.76 4.27
N LEU A 74 2.92 -6.77 4.17
CA LEU A 74 3.46 -7.27 2.90
C LEU A 74 2.89 -8.66 2.62
N PHE A 75 2.41 -8.85 1.41
CA PHE A 75 1.92 -10.12 0.87
C PHE A 75 2.65 -10.45 -0.41
N PHE A 76 3.03 -11.69 -0.64
CA PHE A 76 3.74 -12.06 -1.86
C PHE A 76 3.54 -13.53 -2.24
N ASN A 77 3.80 -13.82 -3.50
CA ASN A 77 4.03 -15.16 -4.02
C ASN A 77 5.16 -15.11 -5.06
N ASP A 78 5.24 -16.08 -5.96
CA ASP A 78 6.29 -16.12 -6.98
C ASP A 78 6.08 -15.08 -8.11
N GLN A 79 4.85 -14.59 -8.29
CA GLN A 79 4.48 -13.67 -9.36
C GLN A 79 4.32 -12.22 -8.88
N TYR A 80 3.64 -12.01 -7.76
CA TYR A 80 3.23 -10.70 -7.29
C TYR A 80 3.69 -10.43 -5.86
N ALA A 81 3.94 -9.14 -5.58
CA ALA A 81 3.99 -8.62 -4.22
C ALA A 81 3.01 -7.46 -4.05
N LEU A 82 2.29 -7.47 -2.94
CA LEU A 82 1.32 -6.45 -2.55
C LEU A 82 1.74 -5.89 -1.19
N ASN A 83 2.04 -4.61 -1.14
CA ASN A 83 2.38 -3.88 0.09
C ASN A 83 1.29 -2.87 0.40
N ILE A 84 0.76 -2.93 1.62
CA ILE A 84 -0.22 -1.96 2.12
C ILE A 84 0.47 -1.20 3.22
N MET A 85 0.75 0.08 2.97
CA MET A 85 1.54 0.93 3.88
C MET A 85 0.73 2.15 4.30
N ILE A 86 0.74 2.43 5.59
CA ILE A 86 0.33 3.72 6.15
C ILE A 86 1.59 4.44 6.62
N ALA A 87 1.85 5.62 6.07
CA ALA A 87 3.02 6.40 6.40
C ALA A 87 2.70 7.90 6.40
N TYR A 88 3.50 8.66 7.14
CA TYR A 88 3.50 10.12 7.06
C TYR A 88 4.39 10.60 5.90
N SER A 89 3.89 11.62 5.18
CA SER A 89 4.70 12.56 4.41
C SER A 89 4.29 13.99 4.87
N GLU A 90 3.56 14.76 4.09
CA GLU A 90 2.98 16.01 4.62
C GLU A 90 1.75 15.74 5.53
N MET A 91 1.06 14.63 5.28
CA MET A 91 -0.09 14.11 6.02
C MET A 91 -0.03 12.57 5.97
N PRO A 92 -0.73 11.85 6.86
CA PRO A 92 -0.77 10.39 6.77
C PRO A 92 -1.47 9.98 5.47
N GLY A 93 -0.93 8.97 4.81
CA GLY A 93 -1.52 8.37 3.62
C GLY A 93 -1.51 6.86 3.72
N LEU A 94 -2.51 6.23 3.08
CA LEU A 94 -2.53 4.79 2.83
C LEU A 94 -2.09 4.56 1.39
N MET A 95 -1.06 3.76 1.20
CA MET A 95 -0.50 3.41 -0.09
C MET A 95 -0.64 1.92 -0.33
N ILE A 96 -0.99 1.56 -1.56
CA ILE A 96 -1.01 0.19 -2.03
C ILE A 96 0.05 0.10 -3.13
N ASP A 97 1.15 -0.59 -2.86
CA ASP A 97 2.13 -0.93 -3.88
C ASP A 97 1.84 -2.32 -4.40
N PHE A 98 1.74 -2.46 -5.71
CA PHE A 98 1.60 -3.71 -6.43
C PHE A 98 2.80 -3.89 -7.35
N ARG A 99 3.53 -4.99 -7.14
CA ARG A 99 4.71 -5.33 -7.92
C ARG A 99 4.50 -6.63 -8.64
N ASP A 100 4.80 -6.62 -9.93
CA ASP A 100 5.08 -7.84 -10.69
C ASP A 100 6.54 -8.22 -10.48
N LEU A 101 6.80 -9.37 -9.86
CA LEU A 101 8.12 -9.85 -9.50
C LEU A 101 8.84 -10.52 -10.67
N VAL A 102 8.10 -11.00 -11.68
CA VAL A 102 8.65 -11.66 -12.86
C VAL A 102 9.10 -10.62 -13.87
N ASP A 103 8.23 -9.65 -14.14
CA ASP A 103 8.49 -8.58 -15.11
C ASP A 103 9.23 -7.39 -14.47
N GLY A 104 9.26 -7.33 -13.13
CA GLY A 104 10.09 -6.38 -12.38
C GLY A 104 9.52 -4.96 -12.29
N TYR A 105 8.22 -4.79 -12.49
CA TYR A 105 7.56 -3.49 -12.51
C TYR A 105 6.79 -3.22 -11.23
N ASN A 106 6.84 -1.97 -10.76
CA ASN A 106 6.12 -1.51 -9.58
C ASN A 106 5.06 -0.47 -9.95
N PHE A 107 3.89 -0.60 -9.33
CA PHE A 107 2.81 0.38 -9.42
C PHE A 107 2.32 0.69 -8.03
N TYR A 108 1.84 1.92 -7.85
CA TYR A 108 1.28 2.32 -6.57
C TYR A 108 0.01 3.14 -6.77
N SER A 109 -0.84 3.09 -5.76
CA SER A 109 -2.01 3.94 -5.62
C SER A 109 -2.08 4.45 -4.20
N GLY A 110 -2.66 5.64 -3.98
CA GLY A 110 -2.49 6.32 -2.70
C GLY A 110 -3.72 7.12 -2.29
N PHE A 111 -4.10 6.97 -1.03
CA PHE A 111 -5.20 7.70 -0.43
C PHE A 111 -4.71 8.61 0.68
N LYS A 112 -5.23 9.83 0.71
CA LYS A 112 -4.96 10.77 1.81
C LYS A 112 -5.79 10.37 3.02
N ILE A 113 -5.24 10.52 4.21
CA ILE A 113 -5.96 10.31 5.46
C ILE A 113 -6.14 11.66 6.17
N ARG A 114 -7.37 11.93 6.62
CA ARG A 114 -7.68 13.09 7.48
C ARG A 114 -8.66 12.64 8.56
N ASP A 115 -8.41 13.06 9.79
CA ASP A 115 -9.23 12.72 10.94
C ASP A 115 -9.48 11.20 11.06
N ASP A 116 -8.41 10.42 10.91
CA ASP A 116 -8.41 8.95 10.94
C ASP A 116 -9.30 8.27 9.87
N SER A 117 -9.65 8.99 8.80
CA SER A 117 -10.49 8.49 7.71
C SER A 117 -9.83 8.68 6.35
N ILE A 118 -10.02 7.72 5.45
CA ILE A 118 -9.55 7.83 4.07
C ILE A 118 -10.39 8.87 3.33
N ILE A 119 -9.71 9.79 2.63
CA ILE A 119 -10.31 10.74 1.69
C ILE A 119 -9.91 10.32 0.28
N GLY A 120 -10.90 10.05 -0.57
CA GLY A 120 -10.66 9.67 -1.94
C GLY A 120 -11.95 9.39 -2.70
N ARG A 121 -11.80 8.81 -3.88
CA ARG A 121 -12.95 8.30 -4.64
C ARG A 121 -13.48 7.07 -3.94
N PHE A 122 -14.80 6.90 -4.01
CA PHE A 122 -15.52 5.99 -3.16
C PHE A 122 -16.70 5.34 -3.88
N TYR A 123 -16.94 4.06 -3.61
CA TYR A 123 -18.18 3.35 -3.90
C TYR A 123 -18.81 2.86 -2.59
N ASP A 124 -20.15 2.94 -2.49
CA ASP A 124 -20.88 2.41 -1.34
C ASP A 124 -20.61 0.91 -1.15
N SER A 125 -20.64 0.15 -2.26
CA SER A 125 -20.34 -1.27 -2.28
C SER A 125 -19.92 -1.77 -3.66
N ILE A 126 -19.29 -2.95 -3.68
CA ILE A 126 -18.99 -3.73 -4.87
C ILE A 126 -19.32 -5.21 -4.60
N LEU A 127 -19.81 -5.92 -5.63
CA LEU A 127 -20.07 -7.35 -5.57
C LEU A 127 -18.91 -8.08 -6.27
N ILE A 128 -18.20 -8.93 -5.53
CA ILE A 128 -17.08 -9.74 -6.02
C ILE A 128 -17.34 -11.17 -5.58
N HIS A 129 -17.35 -12.12 -6.53
CA HIS A 129 -17.63 -13.54 -6.27
C HIS A 129 -18.81 -13.81 -5.32
N GLN A 130 -19.93 -13.10 -5.50
CA GLN A 130 -21.15 -13.19 -4.68
C GLN A 130 -21.02 -12.65 -3.23
N VAL A 131 -19.91 -11.99 -2.90
CA VAL A 131 -19.69 -11.29 -1.63
C VAL A 131 -19.79 -9.78 -1.84
N TRP A 132 -20.59 -9.12 -1.00
CA TRP A 132 -20.67 -7.67 -0.98
C TRP A 132 -19.57 -7.09 -0.09
N TYR A 133 -18.66 -6.35 -0.70
CA TYR A 133 -17.71 -5.51 0.03
C TYR A 133 -18.27 -4.10 0.11
N HIS A 134 -18.17 -3.48 1.29
CA HIS A 134 -18.72 -2.17 1.57
C HIS A 134 -17.61 -1.15 1.83
N HIS A 135 -17.95 0.13 1.64
CA HIS A 135 -17.07 1.26 1.87
C HIS A 135 -15.75 1.15 1.09
N ILE A 136 -15.85 1.18 -0.23
CA ILE A 136 -14.73 0.87 -1.13
C ILE A 136 -14.07 2.16 -1.60
N TYR A 137 -12.83 2.35 -1.19
CA TYR A 137 -11.96 3.39 -1.72
C TYR A 137 -11.26 2.87 -2.96
N TYR A 138 -11.12 3.72 -3.98
CA TYR A 138 -10.42 3.31 -5.20
C TYR A 138 -9.57 4.45 -5.76
N ASP A 139 -8.45 4.08 -6.36
CA ASP A 139 -7.57 5.04 -7.01
C ASP A 139 -6.84 4.42 -8.20
N THR A 140 -6.29 5.29 -9.06
CA THR A 140 -5.56 4.88 -10.26
C THR A 140 -4.17 4.43 -9.86
N MET A 141 -3.74 3.28 -10.38
CA MET A 141 -2.39 2.77 -10.18
C MET A 141 -1.42 3.51 -11.11
N ILE A 142 -0.33 4.02 -10.56
CA ILE A 142 0.70 4.80 -11.25
C ILE A 142 1.99 3.99 -11.25
N TYR A 143 2.66 3.94 -12.40
CA TYR A 143 3.95 3.29 -12.55
C TYR A 143 5.04 3.99 -11.73
N ASP A 144 5.64 3.27 -10.78
CA ASP A 144 6.65 3.76 -9.84
C ASP A 144 8.07 3.56 -10.38
N HIS A 145 8.40 4.23 -11.49
CA HIS A 145 9.76 4.23 -11.98
C HIS A 145 10.16 5.58 -12.56
N HIS A 146 11.45 5.90 -12.40
CA HIS A 146 12.11 7.02 -13.05
C HIS A 146 12.37 6.79 -14.55
N GLN A 147 12.01 5.62 -15.07
CA GLN A 147 12.16 5.24 -16.48
C GLN A 147 10.79 5.28 -17.19
N PRO A 148 10.76 5.51 -18.51
CA PRO A 148 9.51 5.46 -19.26
C PRO A 148 8.83 4.09 -19.12
N PHE A 149 7.50 4.10 -19.16
CA PHE A 149 6.70 2.89 -19.17
C PHE A 149 7.12 1.98 -20.34
N PRO A 150 7.54 0.73 -20.09
CA PRO A 150 7.97 -0.17 -21.15
C PRO A 150 6.83 -0.47 -22.12
N ALA A 151 7.13 -0.37 -23.42
CA ALA A 151 6.13 -0.49 -24.48
C ALA A 151 5.64 -1.93 -24.70
N ASP A 152 6.33 -2.91 -24.13
CA ASP A 152 6.09 -4.34 -24.26
C ASP A 152 5.22 -4.93 -23.14
N ILE A 153 4.88 -4.16 -22.10
CA ILE A 153 3.96 -4.60 -21.05
C ILE A 153 2.53 -4.64 -21.60
N GLN A 154 2.01 -5.85 -21.77
CA GLN A 154 0.66 -6.07 -22.30
C GLN A 154 -0.41 -5.95 -21.22
N ARG A 155 -0.08 -6.36 -19.98
CA ARG A 155 -0.99 -6.39 -18.84
C ARG A 155 -0.35 -5.65 -17.66
N PHE A 156 -0.99 -4.57 -17.21
CA PHE A 156 -0.53 -3.80 -16.05
C PHE A 156 -1.70 -3.31 -15.20
N PRO A 157 -1.52 -3.16 -13.88
CA PRO A 157 -2.58 -2.68 -13.00
C PRO A 157 -2.92 -1.22 -13.33
N VAL A 158 -4.22 -0.92 -13.42
CA VAL A 158 -4.72 0.43 -13.71
C VAL A 158 -5.50 1.03 -12.55
N LYS A 159 -6.07 0.20 -11.67
CA LYS A 159 -6.86 0.67 -10.53
C LYS A 159 -6.85 -0.34 -9.39
N SER A 160 -6.84 0.15 -8.16
CA SER A 160 -7.00 -0.64 -6.95
C SER A 160 -8.31 -0.30 -6.24
N TYR A 161 -8.86 -1.29 -5.54
CA TYR A 161 -10.05 -1.16 -4.71
C TYR A 161 -9.73 -1.65 -3.30
N TYR A 162 -10.00 -0.82 -2.32
CA TYR A 162 -9.60 -1.01 -0.93
C TYR A 162 -10.78 -0.88 0.02
N SER A 163 -10.91 -1.82 0.95
CA SER A 163 -11.85 -1.77 2.07
C SER A 163 -11.09 -1.82 3.38
N VAL A 164 -11.43 -0.97 4.34
CA VAL A 164 -10.77 -0.93 5.66
C VAL A 164 -11.00 -2.19 6.51
N THR A 165 -11.90 -3.09 6.10
CA THR A 165 -12.15 -4.37 6.78
C THR A 165 -11.53 -5.57 6.08
N SER A 166 -11.13 -5.43 4.81
CA SER A 166 -10.66 -6.57 3.97
C SER A 166 -9.36 -6.27 3.21
N GLY A 167 -8.84 -5.05 3.27
CA GLY A 167 -7.67 -4.63 2.53
C GLY A 167 -7.99 -4.43 1.06
N VAL A 168 -7.10 -4.89 0.17
CA VAL A 168 -7.32 -4.84 -1.27
C VAL A 168 -8.31 -5.93 -1.68
N VAL A 169 -9.44 -5.52 -2.23
CA VAL A 169 -10.50 -6.44 -2.66
C VAL A 169 -10.49 -6.70 -4.16
N LYS A 170 -9.91 -5.78 -4.95
CA LYS A 170 -9.81 -5.92 -6.41
C LYS A 170 -8.67 -5.08 -6.98
N ILE A 171 -8.06 -5.56 -8.07
CA ILE A 171 -7.16 -4.79 -8.94
C ILE A 171 -7.62 -4.98 -10.39
N ASP A 172 -7.92 -3.87 -11.08
CA ASP A 172 -8.21 -3.88 -12.52
C ASP A 172 -6.91 -3.79 -13.32
N PHE A 173 -6.83 -4.49 -14.45
CA PHE A 173 -5.71 -4.43 -15.39
C PHE A 173 -6.07 -3.78 -16.72
N SER A 174 -5.05 -3.37 -17.47
CA SER A 174 -5.14 -2.69 -18.77
C SER A 174 -5.86 -3.48 -19.88
N ASP A 175 -5.91 -4.80 -19.76
CA ASP A 175 -6.57 -5.71 -20.70
C ASP A 175 -8.05 -6.00 -20.34
N ASN A 176 -8.58 -5.30 -19.33
CA ASN A 176 -9.90 -5.49 -18.71
C ASN A 176 -10.05 -6.77 -17.87
N SER A 177 -8.97 -7.51 -17.61
CA SER A 177 -8.98 -8.54 -16.58
C SER A 177 -8.90 -7.94 -15.19
N SER A 178 -9.18 -8.74 -14.17
CA SER A 178 -9.00 -8.36 -12.77
C SER A 178 -8.39 -9.46 -11.91
N LEU A 179 -7.73 -9.03 -10.84
CA LEU A 179 -7.54 -9.85 -9.64
C LEU A 179 -8.64 -9.50 -8.66
N GLU A 180 -9.45 -10.48 -8.27
CA GLU A 180 -10.61 -10.32 -7.41
C GLU A 180 -10.48 -11.16 -6.13
N LEU A 181 -10.64 -10.53 -4.96
CA LEU A 181 -10.45 -11.19 -3.68
C LEU A 181 -11.55 -12.24 -3.45
N GLU A 182 -11.15 -13.50 -3.36
CA GLU A 182 -12.03 -14.62 -3.06
C GLU A 182 -12.15 -14.85 -1.55
N LYS A 183 -11.01 -14.88 -0.84
CA LYS A 183 -10.98 -15.14 0.60
C LYS A 183 -9.72 -14.60 1.28
N ILE A 184 -9.86 -14.35 2.57
CA ILE A 184 -8.77 -14.07 3.50
C ILE A 184 -8.73 -15.19 4.54
N GLU A 185 -7.59 -15.84 4.68
CA GLU A 185 -7.31 -16.74 5.79
C GLU A 185 -6.66 -15.91 6.90
N TRP A 186 -7.49 -15.47 7.85
CA TRP A 186 -7.06 -14.69 9.02
C TRP A 186 -6.26 -15.57 9.99
N THR A 187 -5.29 -14.98 10.67
CA THR A 187 -4.59 -15.64 11.78
C THR A 187 -5.47 -15.70 13.02
N GLU A 188 -5.48 -16.83 13.72
CA GLU A 188 -6.15 -17.02 15.02
C GLU A 188 -5.41 -16.31 16.17
#